data_AF-A0A7S1A1K7-F1
#
_entry.id   AF-A0A7S1A1K7-F1
#
_cell.length_a   1.000
_cell.length_b   1.000
_cell.length_c   1.000
_cell.angle_alpha   90.00
_cell.angle_beta   90.00
_cell.angle_gamma   90.00
#
_symmetry.space_group_name_H-M   'P 1'
#
loop_
_entity.id
_entity.type
_entity.pdbx_description
1 polymer ?
#
loop_
_entity_poly.entity_id
_entity_poly.type
_entity_poly.pdbx_seq_one_letter_code
_entity_poly.pdbx_strand_id
1 'polypeptide(L)'
;MALKRVAAVSLASLCSGSNLRVDTAPVINLNLYRAMNKNNLGLHTLENDNMADLPGVLKYFHTEVIAESHVGDPDRAARKYGIDVIARWDFKVKNSPSMLRDGSPDVNLQDFGPFVTYDYGQSTNEALDSVFTTHGDFVGAQFQRDPRFNFADPYFWFSVSGFCPNLPFVCTDNLRSCPAHDPPIFTARCGAGGCTDKGRVEAPDAQCIKFHDGSVIAGGLCAVETTVFNPNDVDDDPKGVPGCTYSFKNQQTVNIDDLAGITQEDCGGHMCNNWEDFRKNCVNPDYRRKFDPSGRIQEFTYCVEYDIHPYCSQAQACFDPQCLALPSEERELGLPFWKGRCSPLQNRIRAEVLANGFGIVGANYEHRSVASDMREVQFDTSCDRPGAPTACRANPTVGGTYCTRYFSGVCSSCFIPGTKQPYPIHTATYCPYYVLSVPDYSSLQTPTCKSKKPSDLCCLYVGDCDGETDPDVATMDLDGFFLISSLMDTEKLDIWVNRYIEEKLGRQVVDEEKVRDSAYWLWDHKPQRDFTLETLEKIVTPFLNPTTTIVTTSTQYVPYHDNPVIVPADSNPGHSTFFYVFIVFVLIAAGGGIWHHFSKNKKPAVASPEPATGVVEMNTRYST
;
A
#
# COMPACT_ATOMS: atom_id res chain seq x y z
N MET A 1 -89.73 -7.53 29.82
CA MET A 1 -89.02 -7.31 28.55
C MET A 1 -88.12 -6.11 28.71
N ALA A 2 -86.82 -6.33 28.92
CA ALA A 2 -85.83 -5.26 29.13
C ALA A 2 -84.74 -5.39 28.07
N LEU A 3 -84.62 -4.36 27.22
CA LEU A 3 -83.64 -4.24 26.15
C LEU A 3 -82.26 -3.89 26.76
N LYS A 4 -81.24 -4.75 26.57
CA LYS A 4 -79.84 -4.42 26.85
C LYS A 4 -79.16 -3.96 25.56
N ARG A 5 -78.73 -2.69 25.52
CA ARG A 5 -77.79 -2.17 24.53
C ARG A 5 -76.38 -2.60 24.93
N VAL A 6 -75.67 -3.28 24.03
CA VAL A 6 -74.24 -3.54 24.13
C VAL A 6 -73.52 -2.47 23.31
N ALA A 7 -72.72 -1.63 23.97
CA ALA A 7 -71.82 -0.70 23.32
C ALA A 7 -70.53 -1.43 22.97
N ALA A 8 -70.23 -1.54 21.68
CA ALA A 8 -68.93 -2.01 21.19
C ALA A 8 -67.94 -0.84 21.26
N VAL A 9 -66.92 -0.96 22.10
CA VAL A 9 -65.77 -0.06 22.15
C VAL A 9 -64.73 -0.60 21.16
N SER A 10 -64.54 0.09 20.05
CA SER A 10 -63.46 -0.20 19.10
C SER A 10 -62.14 0.37 19.63
N LEU A 11 -61.27 -0.49 20.17
CA LEU A 11 -59.85 -0.18 20.34
C LEU A 11 -59.17 -0.28 18.97
N ALA A 12 -58.95 0.87 18.33
CA ALA A 12 -58.01 0.98 17.22
C ALA A 12 -56.58 1.00 17.80
N SER A 13 -55.94 -0.16 17.83
CA SER A 13 -54.51 -0.29 18.12
C SER A 13 -53.73 0.32 16.95
N LEU A 14 -53.18 1.52 17.16
CA LEU A 14 -52.18 2.13 16.29
C LEU A 14 -50.88 1.33 16.39
N CYS A 15 -50.82 0.19 15.69
CA CYS A 15 -49.56 -0.46 15.38
C CYS A 15 -48.83 0.42 14.36
N SER A 16 -48.11 1.43 14.87
CA SER A 16 -47.05 2.08 14.11
C SER A 16 -46.00 1.00 13.89
N GLY A 17 -46.07 0.34 12.73
CA GLY A 17 -45.03 -0.56 12.26
C GLY A 17 -43.77 0.26 12.06
N SER A 18 -43.00 0.45 13.12
CA SER A 18 -41.57 0.75 13.01
C SER A 18 -40.99 -0.40 12.21
N ASN A 19 -40.83 -0.19 10.90
CA ASN A 19 -40.07 -1.08 10.03
C ASN A 19 -38.74 -1.30 10.74
N LEU A 20 -38.57 -2.49 11.34
CA LEU A 20 -37.29 -2.97 11.80
C LEU A 20 -36.41 -3.02 10.55
N ARG A 21 -35.68 -1.93 10.30
CA ARG A 21 -34.57 -1.94 9.37
C ARG A 21 -33.59 -2.92 9.96
N VAL A 22 -33.57 -4.12 9.38
CA VAL A 22 -32.55 -5.13 9.63
C VAL A 22 -31.21 -4.41 9.53
N ASP A 23 -30.35 -4.62 10.53
CA ASP A 23 -28.98 -4.09 10.52
C ASP A 23 -28.24 -4.70 9.31
N THR A 24 -28.14 -3.93 8.23
CA THR A 24 -27.58 -4.36 6.94
C THR A 24 -26.11 -3.98 6.77
N ALA A 25 -25.47 -3.36 7.77
CA ALA A 25 -24.05 -3.03 7.69
C ALA A 25 -23.24 -4.32 7.90
N PRO A 26 -22.44 -4.78 6.92
CA PRO A 26 -21.62 -5.97 7.10
C PRO A 26 -20.36 -5.66 7.87
N VAL A 27 -19.74 -6.72 8.38
CA VAL A 27 -18.38 -6.69 8.91
C VAL A 27 -17.41 -6.76 7.73
N ILE A 28 -16.54 -5.76 7.61
CA ILE A 28 -15.47 -5.68 6.60
C ILE A 28 -14.17 -6.17 7.23
N ASN A 29 -13.47 -7.06 6.54
CA ASN A 29 -12.16 -7.55 6.97
C ASN A 29 -11.06 -6.82 6.18
N LEU A 30 -10.05 -6.29 6.86
CA LEU A 30 -8.98 -5.48 6.26
C LEU A 30 -7.62 -5.82 6.87
N ASN A 31 -6.56 -5.73 6.07
CA ASN A 31 -5.21 -5.56 6.62
C ASN A 31 -4.90 -4.09 6.74
N LEU A 32 -4.70 -3.62 7.97
CA LEU A 32 -4.24 -2.26 8.23
C LEU A 32 -2.79 -2.28 8.71
N TYR A 33 -2.03 -1.28 8.27
CA TYR A 33 -0.60 -1.17 8.42
C TYR A 33 -0.22 0.16 9.08
N ARG A 34 0.88 0.15 9.82
CA ARG A 34 1.48 1.34 10.43
C ARG A 34 2.99 1.23 10.46
N ALA A 35 3.68 2.30 10.07
CA ALA A 35 5.12 2.44 10.29
C ALA A 35 5.34 3.06 11.68
N MET A 36 6.11 2.41 12.54
CA MET A 36 6.30 2.84 13.93
C MET A 36 7.64 2.37 14.51
N ASN A 37 7.95 2.85 15.71
CA ASN A 37 9.04 2.31 16.52
C ASN A 37 8.63 0.95 17.10
N LYS A 38 9.51 -0.05 16.98
CA LYS A 38 9.31 -1.41 17.47
C LYS A 38 9.05 -1.46 18.97
N ASN A 39 9.66 -0.56 19.73
CA ASN A 39 9.46 -0.49 21.18
C ASN A 39 8.05 -0.02 21.54
N ASN A 40 7.33 0.64 20.63
CA ASN A 40 5.94 1.08 20.85
C ASN A 40 4.91 0.00 20.52
N LEU A 41 5.34 -1.13 19.96
CA LEU A 41 4.43 -2.23 19.60
C LEU A 41 3.79 -2.83 20.85
N GLY A 42 2.46 -2.83 20.87
CA GLY A 42 1.67 -3.37 22.00
C GLY A 42 1.73 -2.54 23.27
N LEU A 43 2.41 -1.37 23.28
CA LEU A 43 2.37 -0.46 24.42
C LEU A 43 1.05 0.29 24.50
N HIS A 44 0.52 0.70 23.35
CA HIS A 44 -0.72 1.45 23.26
C HIS A 44 -1.77 0.66 22.47
N THR A 45 -3.01 0.80 22.89
CA THR A 45 -4.17 0.37 22.11
C THR A 45 -4.21 1.14 20.78
N LEU A 46 -4.56 0.47 19.67
CA LEU A 46 -4.72 1.11 18.36
C LEU A 46 -6.01 1.93 18.31
N GLU A 47 -5.98 3.08 18.96
CA GLU A 47 -7.10 3.98 19.20
C GLU A 47 -6.67 5.41 18.87
N ASN A 48 -7.55 6.21 18.28
CA ASN A 48 -7.22 7.55 17.75
C ASN A 48 -5.94 7.54 16.91
N ASP A 49 -5.87 6.59 16.00
CA ASP A 49 -4.68 6.32 15.20
C ASP A 49 -4.96 6.44 13.71
N ASN A 50 -3.94 6.90 12.98
CA ASN A 50 -3.90 6.84 11.53
C ASN A 50 -3.24 5.52 11.11
N MET A 51 -3.96 4.76 10.31
CA MET A 51 -3.52 3.52 9.71
C MET A 51 -3.52 3.67 8.18
N ALA A 52 -2.95 2.72 7.48
CA ALA A 52 -2.99 2.69 6.02
C ALA A 52 -3.18 1.27 5.51
N ASP A 53 -3.51 1.12 4.24
CA ASP A 53 -3.23 -0.12 3.54
C ASP A 53 -1.74 -0.24 3.18
N LEU A 54 -1.38 -1.33 2.51
CA LEU A 54 0.01 -1.66 2.21
C LEU A 54 0.69 -0.60 1.32
N PRO A 55 0.11 -0.11 0.22
CA PRO A 55 0.71 0.98 -0.55
C PRO A 55 0.69 2.32 0.21
N GLY A 56 -0.35 2.57 1.02
CA GLY A 56 -0.47 3.80 1.80
C GLY A 56 0.59 3.94 2.89
N VAL A 57 1.02 2.84 3.54
CA VAL A 57 2.12 2.87 4.51
C VAL A 57 3.47 3.04 3.82
N LEU A 58 3.67 2.42 2.65
CA LEU A 58 4.87 2.63 1.83
C LEU A 58 4.97 4.08 1.35
N LYS A 59 3.86 4.67 0.90
CA LYS A 59 3.80 6.10 0.54
C LYS A 59 4.25 6.96 1.71
N TYR A 60 3.63 6.78 2.88
CA TYR A 60 3.95 7.56 4.07
C TYR A 60 5.45 7.48 4.42
N PHE A 61 5.98 6.26 4.47
CA PHE A 61 7.37 6.04 4.79
C PHE A 61 8.31 6.73 3.79
N HIS A 62 8.05 6.52 2.49
CA HIS A 62 8.90 7.01 1.41
C HIS A 62 8.84 8.54 1.24
N THR A 63 7.70 9.18 1.49
CA THR A 63 7.56 10.64 1.31
C THR A 63 7.84 11.44 2.58
N GLU A 64 7.62 10.88 3.77
CA GLU A 64 7.65 11.63 5.02
C GLU A 64 8.77 11.25 6.00
N VAL A 65 9.35 10.05 5.89
CA VAL A 65 10.22 9.47 6.95
C VAL A 65 11.69 9.42 6.55
N ILE A 66 12.01 9.00 5.31
CA ILE A 66 13.38 8.64 4.93
C ILE A 66 14.11 9.62 4.01
N ALA A 67 13.44 10.60 3.41
CA ALA A 67 14.10 11.55 2.50
C ALA A 67 15.09 12.45 3.27
N GLU A 68 16.39 12.18 3.13
CA GLU A 68 17.45 12.79 3.94
C GLU A 68 17.46 14.32 3.90
N SER A 69 17.32 14.92 2.72
CA SER A 69 17.26 16.39 2.56
C SER A 69 16.06 17.04 3.24
N HIS A 70 15.02 16.28 3.60
CA HIS A 70 13.79 16.78 4.20
C HIS A 70 13.73 16.60 5.73
N VAL A 71 14.48 15.64 6.30
CA VAL A 71 14.39 15.33 7.73
C VAL A 71 15.24 16.28 8.60
N GLY A 72 16.14 17.04 7.98
CA GLY A 72 16.75 18.24 8.57
C GLY A 72 17.94 18.01 9.51
N ASP A 73 17.90 16.98 10.38
CA ASP A 73 19.00 16.65 11.28
C ASP A 73 19.93 15.57 10.69
N PRO A 74 21.16 15.93 10.26
CA PRO A 74 22.13 14.97 9.75
C PRO A 74 22.73 14.05 10.83
N ASP A 75 22.73 14.44 12.11
CA ASP A 75 23.39 13.69 13.19
C ASP A 75 22.43 12.75 13.93
N ARG A 76 21.18 12.63 13.45
CA ARG A 76 20.14 11.78 14.04
C ARG A 76 20.60 10.32 14.14
N ALA A 77 20.32 9.70 15.30
CA ALA A 77 20.63 8.30 15.59
C ALA A 77 19.52 7.32 15.15
N ALA A 78 18.38 7.84 14.68
CA ALA A 78 17.28 7.03 14.18
C ALA A 78 16.57 7.73 13.01
N ARG A 79 15.73 6.98 12.29
CA ARG A 79 14.79 7.55 11.31
C ARG A 79 13.84 8.53 12.00
N LYS A 80 13.15 9.35 11.20
CA LYS A 80 12.11 10.24 11.72
C LYS A 80 11.12 9.44 12.59
N TYR A 81 10.80 9.96 13.76
CA TYR A 81 9.95 9.32 14.78
C TYR A 81 10.44 7.96 15.33
N GLY A 82 11.72 7.62 15.11
CA GLY A 82 12.27 6.34 15.53
C GLY A 82 11.63 5.13 14.83
N ILE A 83 11.07 5.33 13.64
CA ILE A 83 10.44 4.26 12.86
C ILE A 83 11.50 3.26 12.40
N ASP A 84 11.30 1.99 12.72
CA ASP A 84 12.19 0.87 12.38
C ASP A 84 11.43 -0.39 11.92
N VAL A 85 10.10 -0.42 12.09
CA VAL A 85 9.24 -1.52 11.65
C VAL A 85 8.00 -1.00 10.93
N ILE A 86 7.49 -1.82 10.01
CA ILE A 86 6.11 -1.73 9.55
C ILE A 86 5.34 -2.87 10.23
N ALA A 87 4.27 -2.52 10.92
CA ALA A 87 3.38 -3.49 11.55
C ALA A 87 2.08 -3.63 10.77
N ARG A 88 1.49 -4.83 10.83
CA ARG A 88 0.21 -5.20 10.22
C ARG A 88 -0.69 -5.80 11.30
N TRP A 89 -1.98 -5.52 11.20
CA TRP A 89 -3.04 -6.20 11.95
C TRP A 89 -4.18 -6.59 11.02
N ASP A 90 -4.90 -7.64 11.39
CA ASP A 90 -6.10 -8.10 10.71
C ASP A 90 -7.31 -7.46 11.42
N PHE A 91 -7.90 -6.45 10.79
CA PHE A 91 -9.04 -5.69 11.31
C PHE A 91 -10.37 -6.26 10.85
N LYS A 92 -11.35 -6.26 11.75
CA LYS A 92 -12.78 -6.36 11.44
C LYS A 92 -13.42 -5.01 11.72
N VAL A 93 -14.19 -4.49 10.78
CA VAL A 93 -14.82 -3.17 10.87
C VAL A 93 -16.31 -3.28 10.58
N LYS A 94 -17.14 -2.72 11.44
CA LYS A 94 -18.57 -2.51 11.20
C LYS A 94 -18.94 -1.13 11.73
N ASN A 95 -19.13 -0.18 10.82
CA ASN A 95 -19.64 1.14 11.18
C ASN A 95 -21.16 1.10 11.40
N SER A 96 -21.66 2.06 12.18
CA SER A 96 -23.07 2.10 12.54
C SER A 96 -23.98 2.32 11.33
N PRO A 97 -25.18 1.72 11.28
CA PRO A 97 -26.15 2.00 10.21
C PRO A 97 -26.55 3.48 10.12
N SER A 98 -26.45 4.25 11.21
CA SER A 98 -26.66 5.69 11.20
C SER A 98 -25.57 6.43 10.43
N MET A 99 -24.30 6.02 10.62
CA MET A 99 -23.16 6.55 9.86
C MET A 99 -23.32 6.26 8.36
N LEU A 100 -23.59 4.99 8.03
CA LEU A 100 -23.65 4.51 6.65
C LEU A 100 -25.00 4.74 5.95
N ARG A 101 -25.86 5.59 6.50
CA ARG A 101 -27.18 5.84 5.94
C ARG A 101 -27.07 6.55 4.59
N ASP A 102 -27.84 6.09 3.62
CA ASP A 102 -27.95 6.68 2.29
C ASP A 102 -28.15 8.20 2.32
N GLY A 103 -27.38 8.91 1.50
CA GLY A 103 -27.43 10.36 1.39
C GLY A 103 -26.89 11.10 2.62
N SER A 104 -26.32 10.40 3.59
CA SER A 104 -25.55 11.04 4.66
C SER A 104 -24.36 11.78 4.05
N PRO A 105 -24.17 13.07 4.36
CA PRO A 105 -23.00 13.82 3.90
C PRO A 105 -21.70 13.32 4.55
N ASP A 106 -21.81 12.51 5.61
CA ASP A 106 -20.68 12.01 6.39
C ASP A 106 -20.13 10.67 5.84
N VAL A 107 -20.81 10.04 4.86
CA VAL A 107 -20.29 8.84 4.19
C VAL A 107 -19.28 9.25 3.13
N ASN A 108 -18.02 8.83 3.30
CA ASN A 108 -16.97 9.10 2.32
C ASN A 108 -16.81 7.92 1.34
N LEU A 109 -16.82 6.70 1.87
CA LEU A 109 -16.73 5.44 1.12
C LEU A 109 -17.83 4.50 1.62
N GLN A 110 -18.30 3.57 0.78
CA GLN A 110 -19.51 2.77 1.02
C GLN A 110 -19.66 2.19 2.44
N ASP A 111 -18.55 1.76 3.04
CA ASP A 111 -18.52 1.11 4.36
C ASP A 111 -17.84 1.96 5.46
N PHE A 112 -17.40 3.17 5.14
CA PHE A 112 -16.54 3.98 6.00
C PHE A 112 -17.06 5.40 6.21
N GLY A 113 -16.89 5.89 7.44
CA GLY A 113 -17.10 7.29 7.77
C GLY A 113 -16.03 8.21 7.15
N PRO A 114 -16.07 9.51 7.48
CA PRO A 114 -15.06 10.44 7.00
C PRO A 114 -13.71 10.12 7.64
N PHE A 115 -12.60 10.31 6.92
CA PHE A 115 -11.28 10.14 7.53
C PHE A 115 -10.99 11.24 8.54
N VAL A 116 -10.54 10.84 9.73
CA VAL A 116 -10.12 11.72 10.81
C VAL A 116 -8.61 11.62 10.95
N THR A 117 -7.88 12.71 10.74
CA THR A 117 -6.44 12.71 11.03
C THR A 117 -6.23 12.85 12.53
N TYR A 118 -5.42 11.97 13.09
CA TYR A 118 -5.00 12.05 14.50
C TYR A 118 -3.54 12.50 14.61
N ASP A 119 -3.27 13.39 15.55
CA ASP A 119 -1.92 13.79 15.96
C ASP A 119 -1.83 13.69 17.48
N TYR A 120 -0.83 12.95 17.99
CA TYR A 120 -0.75 12.56 19.40
C TYR A 120 -2.07 11.98 19.96
N GLY A 121 -2.83 11.23 19.16
CA GLY A 121 -4.12 10.67 19.58
C GLY A 121 -5.28 11.67 19.69
N GLN A 122 -5.08 12.88 19.18
CA GLN A 122 -6.09 13.94 19.09
C GLN A 122 -6.48 14.13 17.62
N SER A 123 -7.79 14.11 17.34
CA SER A 123 -8.33 14.51 16.05
C SER A 123 -7.86 15.92 15.74
N THR A 124 -7.35 16.17 14.54
CA THR A 124 -6.87 17.50 14.15
C THR A 124 -7.95 18.39 13.55
N ASN A 125 -9.13 17.83 13.25
CA ASN A 125 -10.22 18.54 12.56
C ASN A 125 -11.48 18.66 13.44
N GLU A 126 -11.68 19.84 14.06
CA GLU A 126 -12.84 20.14 14.91
C GLU A 126 -14.18 20.01 14.19
N ALA A 127 -14.22 20.17 12.86
CA ALA A 127 -15.46 20.03 12.10
C ALA A 127 -16.04 18.60 12.14
N LEU A 128 -15.23 17.60 12.51
CA LEU A 128 -15.68 16.21 12.64
C LEU A 128 -16.21 15.89 14.05
N ASP A 129 -16.12 16.81 15.01
CA ASP A 129 -16.62 16.59 16.38
C ASP A 129 -18.14 16.36 16.40
N SER A 130 -18.88 17.06 15.54
CA SER A 130 -20.33 16.85 15.41
C SER A 130 -20.68 15.49 14.80
N VAL A 131 -19.81 14.94 13.95
CA VAL A 131 -19.99 13.61 13.34
C VAL A 131 -19.91 12.55 14.43
N PHE A 132 -18.93 12.67 15.33
CA PHE A 132 -18.78 11.83 16.51
C PHE A 132 -19.99 11.90 17.46
N THR A 133 -20.46 13.10 17.79
CA THR A 133 -21.67 13.27 18.61
C THR A 133 -22.91 12.65 17.97
N THR A 134 -23.02 12.74 16.64
CA THR A 134 -24.21 12.29 15.89
C THR A 134 -24.24 10.78 15.70
N HIS A 135 -23.12 10.18 15.29
CA HIS A 135 -23.10 8.80 14.77
C HIS A 135 -22.40 7.81 15.67
N GLY A 136 -21.69 8.30 16.68
CA GLY A 136 -20.85 7.47 17.52
C GLY A 136 -19.41 7.40 17.06
N ASP A 137 -18.70 6.40 17.58
CA ASP A 137 -17.41 5.96 17.05
C ASP A 137 -17.55 5.39 15.64
N PHE A 138 -16.50 5.51 14.84
CA PHE A 138 -16.43 4.92 13.50
C PHE A 138 -14.99 4.72 13.05
N VAL A 139 -14.81 3.86 12.06
CA VAL A 139 -13.60 3.78 11.23
C VAL A 139 -13.82 4.60 9.97
N GLY A 140 -12.97 5.59 9.79
CA GLY A 140 -12.95 6.45 8.61
C GLY A 140 -11.95 5.92 7.57
N ALA A 141 -12.18 6.25 6.30
CA ALA A 141 -11.25 5.93 5.23
C ALA A 141 -11.15 7.09 4.23
N GLN A 142 -9.96 7.28 3.66
CA GLN A 142 -9.67 8.29 2.64
C GLN A 142 -8.88 7.66 1.50
N PHE A 143 -9.42 7.78 0.30
CA PHE A 143 -8.68 7.51 -0.93
C PHE A 143 -7.46 8.44 -1.01
N GLN A 144 -6.28 7.86 -1.21
CA GLN A 144 -5.03 8.59 -1.32
C GLN A 144 -4.60 8.68 -2.78
N ARG A 145 -4.16 9.87 -3.18
CA ARG A 145 -3.46 10.09 -4.44
C ARG A 145 -2.37 11.12 -4.21
N ASP A 146 -1.18 10.65 -3.86
CA ASP A 146 -0.01 11.50 -3.68
C ASP A 146 0.77 11.59 -4.99
N PRO A 147 0.86 12.76 -5.64
CA PRO A 147 1.61 12.90 -6.89
C PRO A 147 3.14 12.78 -6.70
N ARG A 148 3.63 12.67 -5.46
CA ARG A 148 5.02 12.34 -5.14
C ARG A 148 5.27 10.84 -5.14
N PHE A 149 4.23 10.00 -5.08
CA PHE A 149 4.30 8.54 -5.00
C PHE A 149 3.31 7.92 -5.97
N ASN A 150 3.79 7.64 -7.19
CA ASN A 150 2.94 7.16 -8.27
C ASN A 150 2.64 5.66 -8.09
N PHE A 151 1.41 5.32 -7.68
CA PHE A 151 0.92 3.95 -7.58
C PHE A 151 -0.23 3.75 -8.56
N ALA A 152 -0.23 2.63 -9.31
CA ALA A 152 -1.22 2.40 -10.36
C ALA A 152 -2.64 2.12 -9.83
N ASP A 153 -2.72 1.61 -8.60
CA ASP A 153 -3.97 1.26 -7.94
C ASP A 153 -4.41 2.31 -6.92
N PRO A 154 -5.72 2.37 -6.62
CA PRO A 154 -6.22 2.99 -5.41
C PRO A 154 -5.51 2.47 -4.17
N TYR A 155 -5.16 3.38 -3.27
CA TYR A 155 -4.68 3.05 -1.94
C TYR A 155 -5.29 4.02 -0.92
N PHE A 156 -5.28 3.63 0.36
CA PHE A 156 -6.14 4.22 1.37
C PHE A 156 -5.43 4.47 2.68
N TRP A 157 -5.80 5.58 3.32
CA TRP A 157 -5.56 5.80 4.74
C TRP A 157 -6.85 5.56 5.52
N PHE A 158 -6.69 5.08 6.74
CA PHE A 158 -7.79 4.75 7.64
C PHE A 158 -7.59 5.44 8.97
N SER A 159 -8.68 5.82 9.61
CA SER A 159 -8.66 6.45 10.92
C SER A 159 -9.50 5.63 11.87
N VAL A 160 -8.90 5.13 12.95
CA VAL A 160 -9.62 4.36 13.98
C VAL A 160 -9.87 5.25 15.18
N SER A 161 -11.14 5.41 15.55
CA SER A 161 -11.52 6.24 16.71
C SER A 161 -11.33 5.49 18.02
N GLY A 162 -11.01 6.25 19.05
CA GLY A 162 -10.73 5.78 20.40
C GLY A 162 -11.34 6.71 21.45
N PHE A 163 -11.04 6.43 22.71
CA PHE A 163 -11.53 7.23 23.82
C PHE A 163 -11.17 8.72 23.68
N CYS A 164 -12.18 9.57 23.84
CA CYS A 164 -12.06 11.03 23.85
C CYS A 164 -11.21 11.56 22.68
N PRO A 165 -11.69 11.42 21.43
CA PRO A 165 -10.89 11.64 20.23
C PRO A 165 -10.46 13.11 20.05
N ASN A 166 -11.06 14.06 20.77
CA ASN A 166 -10.71 15.47 20.70
C ASN A 166 -9.61 15.91 21.67
N LEU A 167 -9.06 15.02 22.50
CA LEU A 167 -7.94 15.31 23.40
C LEU A 167 -6.78 14.33 23.16
N PRO A 168 -5.52 14.79 23.29
CA PRO A 168 -4.35 13.96 23.03
C PRO A 168 -4.04 12.93 24.12
N PHE A 169 -3.17 12.00 23.77
CA PHE A 169 -2.49 11.06 24.65
C PHE A 169 -1.38 11.75 25.43
N VAL A 170 -1.75 12.55 26.43
CA VAL A 170 -0.79 13.17 27.34
C VAL A 170 -0.46 12.19 28.49
N CYS A 171 -1.40 11.31 28.87
CA CYS A 171 -1.24 10.41 30.03
C CYS A 171 -1.84 8.99 29.88
N THR A 172 -1.85 8.37 28.70
CA THR A 172 -2.63 7.14 28.50
C THR A 172 -2.09 5.84 29.08
N ASP A 173 -0.96 5.82 29.77
CA ASP A 173 -0.47 4.60 30.43
C ASP A 173 -0.51 4.69 31.96
N ASN A 174 -0.51 3.52 32.60
CA ASN A 174 -0.45 3.23 34.05
C ASN A 174 0.68 3.94 34.85
N LEU A 175 1.32 4.97 34.30
CA LEU A 175 2.23 5.88 34.98
C LEU A 175 1.43 6.68 36.03
N ARG A 176 1.64 6.31 37.30
CA ARG A 176 0.95 6.81 38.51
C ARG A 176 1.00 8.33 38.75
N SER A 177 1.67 9.07 37.89
CA SER A 177 1.71 10.52 37.91
C SER A 177 1.96 10.99 36.48
N CYS A 178 1.10 11.84 35.95
CA CYS A 178 1.43 12.68 34.81
C CYS A 178 2.38 13.78 35.32
N PRO A 179 3.71 13.71 35.16
CA PRO A 179 4.45 14.95 35.12
C PRO A 179 3.87 15.77 33.96
N ALA A 180 3.75 17.09 34.13
CA ALA A 180 3.56 17.96 32.98
C ALA A 180 4.61 17.56 31.94
N HIS A 181 4.20 17.21 30.71
CA HIS A 181 5.18 16.98 29.65
C HIS A 181 6.03 18.22 29.54
N ASP A 182 7.34 18.07 29.74
CA ASP A 182 8.33 19.11 29.56
C ASP A 182 9.24 18.68 28.42
N PRO A 183 9.13 19.31 27.23
CA PRO A 183 8.24 20.43 26.90
C PRO A 183 6.75 20.05 26.71
N PRO A 184 5.81 21.02 26.81
CA PRO A 184 4.39 20.79 26.58
C PRO A 184 4.11 20.20 25.18
N ILE A 185 3.12 19.31 25.11
CA ILE A 185 2.64 18.80 23.82
C ILE A 185 1.82 19.90 23.14
N PHE A 186 2.23 20.25 21.91
CA PHE A 186 1.51 21.14 21.01
C PHE A 186 0.90 20.30 19.89
N THR A 187 -0.36 20.57 19.59
CA THR A 187 -1.10 19.91 18.51
C THR A 187 -1.81 20.95 17.67
N ALA A 188 -2.48 20.52 16.61
CA ALA A 188 -3.33 21.40 15.81
C ALA A 188 -4.45 22.09 16.62
N ARG A 189 -4.85 21.55 17.79
CA ARG A 189 -5.96 22.09 18.60
C ARG A 189 -5.52 22.80 19.87
N CYS A 190 -4.27 22.63 20.34
CA CYS A 190 -3.79 23.32 21.53
C CYS A 190 -2.55 24.16 21.25
N GLY A 191 -2.60 25.42 21.72
CA GLY A 191 -1.52 26.39 21.56
C GLY A 191 -0.54 26.41 22.73
N ALA A 192 0.08 27.57 22.98
CA ALA A 192 1.17 27.77 23.93
C ALA A 192 0.91 27.29 25.38
N GLY A 193 -0.35 27.13 25.79
CA GLY A 193 -0.73 26.63 27.12
C GLY A 193 -0.62 25.11 27.29
N GLY A 194 -0.31 24.36 26.22
CA GLY A 194 -0.34 22.90 26.19
C GLY A 194 -1.76 22.35 26.10
N CYS A 195 -1.86 21.04 25.89
CA CYS A 195 -3.13 20.32 25.82
C CYS A 195 -3.57 19.78 27.19
N THR A 196 -4.88 19.79 27.45
CA THR A 196 -5.50 18.98 28.50
C THR A 196 -5.42 17.50 28.13
N ASP A 197 -5.13 16.64 29.11
CA ASP A 197 -5.18 15.19 28.92
C ASP A 197 -6.63 14.69 28.83
N LYS A 198 -6.86 13.58 28.13
CA LYS A 198 -8.18 12.95 28.02
C LYS A 198 -8.73 12.36 29.32
N GLY A 199 -7.88 12.15 30.33
CA GLY A 199 -8.24 11.45 31.55
C GLY A 199 -8.31 9.94 31.34
N ARG A 200 -9.13 9.27 32.15
CA ARG A 200 -9.38 7.82 32.05
C ARG A 200 -10.81 7.56 31.65
N VAL A 201 -11.11 6.36 31.14
CA VAL A 201 -12.47 5.98 30.79
C VAL A 201 -13.42 6.12 31.99
N GLU A 202 -12.98 5.80 33.21
CA GLU A 202 -13.80 5.92 34.44
C GLU A 202 -13.85 7.35 35.00
N ALA A 203 -12.94 8.22 34.58
CA ALA A 203 -12.83 9.60 35.01
C ALA A 203 -12.40 10.48 33.82
N PRO A 204 -13.28 10.64 32.81
CA PRO A 204 -12.94 11.37 31.59
C PRO A 204 -12.79 12.85 31.89
N ASP A 205 -11.95 13.53 31.11
CA ASP A 205 -11.89 14.98 31.18
C ASP A 205 -13.23 15.62 30.81
N ALA A 206 -13.55 16.75 31.43
CA ALA A 206 -14.80 17.47 31.20
C ALA A 206 -14.94 17.97 29.75
N GLN A 207 -13.82 18.15 29.04
CA GLN A 207 -13.77 18.59 27.64
C GLN A 207 -13.95 17.44 26.63
N CYS A 208 -14.02 16.18 27.06
CA CYS A 208 -14.27 15.08 26.14
C CYS A 208 -15.61 15.24 25.42
N ILE A 209 -15.62 14.95 24.10
CA ILE A 209 -16.85 14.90 23.32
C ILE A 209 -17.81 13.89 23.95
N LYS A 210 -19.10 14.22 23.89
CA LYS A 210 -20.21 13.39 24.37
C LYS A 210 -21.15 13.04 23.25
N PHE A 211 -21.78 11.88 23.35
CA PHE A 211 -22.95 11.53 22.56
C PHE A 211 -24.15 12.40 22.95
N HIS A 212 -25.23 12.32 22.16
CA HIS A 212 -26.47 13.06 22.44
C HIS A 212 -27.12 12.73 23.79
N ASP A 213 -26.86 11.54 24.35
CA ASP A 213 -27.35 11.16 25.68
C ASP A 213 -26.48 11.70 26.84
N GLY A 214 -25.40 12.42 26.51
CA GLY A 214 -24.47 13.02 27.46
C GLY A 214 -23.35 12.09 27.93
N SER A 215 -23.32 10.82 27.50
CA SER A 215 -22.22 9.90 27.79
C SER A 215 -20.99 10.23 26.93
N VAL A 216 -19.80 9.98 27.48
CA VAL A 216 -18.52 10.29 26.81
C VAL A 216 -18.23 9.24 25.74
N ILE A 217 -17.59 9.68 24.66
CA ILE A 217 -17.14 8.80 23.59
C ILE A 217 -16.06 7.85 24.11
N ALA A 218 -16.42 6.56 24.19
CA ALA A 218 -15.60 5.50 24.75
C ALA A 218 -14.54 4.97 23.77
N GLY A 219 -14.70 5.18 22.46
CA GLY A 219 -13.82 4.62 21.42
C GLY A 219 -14.50 3.53 20.62
N GLY A 220 -14.01 3.28 19.40
CA GLY A 220 -14.62 2.29 18.50
C GLY A 220 -14.15 0.85 18.75
N LEU A 221 -13.11 0.65 19.56
CA LEU A 221 -12.58 -0.68 19.82
C LEU A 221 -13.58 -1.49 20.68
N CYS A 222 -13.99 -2.65 20.17
CA CYS A 222 -14.84 -3.55 20.92
C CYS A 222 -14.14 -4.03 22.20
N ALA A 223 -14.86 -3.95 23.33
CA ALA A 223 -14.36 -4.37 24.62
C ALA A 223 -13.83 -5.81 24.57
N VAL A 224 -12.58 -5.99 24.98
CA VAL A 224 -12.03 -7.31 25.31
C VAL A 224 -12.46 -7.59 26.73
N GLU A 225 -13.06 -8.74 27.03
CA GLU A 225 -13.51 -9.08 28.40
C GLU A 225 -12.34 -9.16 29.42
N THR A 226 -11.09 -8.96 28.99
CA THR A 226 -9.88 -9.06 29.81
C THR A 226 -9.27 -7.69 30.11
N THR A 227 -8.75 -7.53 31.33
CA THR A 227 -8.04 -6.32 31.79
C THR A 227 -6.62 -6.16 31.21
N VAL A 228 -6.14 -7.16 30.46
CA VAL A 228 -4.86 -7.14 29.75
C VAL A 228 -5.19 -7.26 28.28
N PHE A 229 -4.98 -6.18 27.53
CA PHE A 229 -5.13 -6.20 26.09
C PHE A 229 -4.10 -7.16 25.48
N ASN A 230 -4.57 -8.32 25.03
CA ASN A 230 -3.79 -9.19 24.18
C ASN A 230 -4.36 -9.04 22.75
N PRO A 231 -3.59 -8.50 21.79
CA PRO A 231 -4.07 -8.36 20.42
C PRO A 231 -4.44 -9.70 19.77
N ASN A 232 -4.09 -10.85 20.36
CA ASN A 232 -4.50 -12.15 19.84
C ASN A 232 -5.82 -12.68 20.43
N ASP A 233 -6.40 -12.01 21.43
CA ASP A 233 -7.59 -12.49 22.16
C ASP A 233 -8.89 -11.73 21.80
N VAL A 234 -8.84 -10.79 20.85
CA VAL A 234 -10.03 -10.04 20.40
C VAL A 234 -10.73 -10.81 19.27
N ASP A 235 -11.65 -11.70 19.62
CA ASP A 235 -12.47 -12.43 18.63
C ASP A 235 -13.92 -11.93 18.54
N ASP A 236 -14.24 -10.84 19.23
CA ASP A 236 -15.57 -10.23 19.15
C ASP A 236 -15.75 -9.54 17.79
N ASP A 237 -16.75 -9.99 17.04
CA ASP A 237 -17.18 -9.31 15.83
C ASP A 237 -17.72 -7.92 16.19
N PRO A 238 -17.32 -6.87 15.45
CA PRO A 238 -17.80 -5.53 15.72
C PRO A 238 -19.31 -5.46 15.52
N LYS A 239 -19.97 -4.74 16.42
CA LYS A 239 -21.43 -4.70 16.50
C LYS A 239 -22.03 -3.53 15.71
N GLY A 240 -21.22 -2.53 15.34
CA GLY A 240 -21.71 -1.32 14.67
C GLY A 240 -22.49 -0.40 15.60
N VAL A 241 -22.14 -0.40 16.88
CA VAL A 241 -22.73 0.45 17.91
C VAL A 241 -21.62 1.28 18.57
N PRO A 242 -21.96 2.41 19.21
CA PRO A 242 -20.99 3.18 20.00
C PRO A 242 -20.22 2.26 20.97
N GLY A 243 -18.91 2.40 21.06
CA GLY A 243 -18.07 1.49 21.87
C GLY A 243 -17.65 0.18 21.18
N CYS A 244 -18.11 -0.13 19.96
CA CYS A 244 -17.77 -1.38 19.28
C CYS A 244 -18.04 -1.33 17.76
N THR A 245 -17.17 -0.61 17.03
CA THR A 245 -17.17 -0.49 15.57
C THR A 245 -15.99 -1.20 14.90
N TYR A 246 -14.95 -1.57 15.64
CA TYR A 246 -13.89 -2.42 15.12
C TYR A 246 -13.28 -3.33 16.17
N SER A 247 -12.66 -4.40 15.70
CA SER A 247 -11.74 -5.27 16.43
C SER A 247 -10.54 -5.57 15.54
N PHE A 248 -9.43 -5.99 16.13
CA PHE A 248 -8.25 -6.36 15.37
C PHE A 248 -7.45 -7.47 16.05
N LYS A 249 -6.75 -8.26 15.24
CA LYS A 249 -5.88 -9.34 15.72
C LYS A 249 -4.62 -9.55 14.90
N ASN A 250 -3.86 -10.59 15.25
CA ASN A 250 -2.73 -11.12 14.48
C ASN A 250 -1.68 -10.05 14.15
N GLN A 251 -1.15 -9.40 15.17
CA GLN A 251 -0.08 -8.42 14.98
C GLN A 251 1.16 -9.09 14.36
N GLN A 252 1.59 -8.57 13.22
CA GLN A 252 2.83 -8.97 12.54
C GLN A 252 3.71 -7.76 12.28
N THR A 253 5.00 -7.98 12.05
CA THR A 253 5.97 -6.90 11.83
C THR A 253 6.99 -7.29 10.78
N VAL A 254 7.36 -6.35 9.93
CA VAL A 254 8.51 -6.42 9.04
C VAL A 254 9.55 -5.38 9.50
N ASN A 255 10.79 -5.83 9.69
CA ASN A 255 11.91 -4.95 9.97
C ASN A 255 12.29 -4.18 8.70
N ILE A 256 12.33 -2.86 8.79
CA ILE A 256 12.59 -2.00 7.63
C ILE A 256 14.05 -2.09 7.19
N ASP A 257 14.98 -2.36 8.11
CA ASP A 257 16.39 -2.49 7.77
C ASP A 257 16.63 -3.71 6.87
N ASP A 258 15.96 -4.82 7.19
CA ASP A 258 15.99 -6.03 6.36
C ASP A 258 15.28 -5.79 5.01
N LEU A 259 14.12 -5.12 5.04
CA LEU A 259 13.32 -4.79 3.85
C LEU A 259 14.08 -3.89 2.86
N ALA A 260 14.76 -2.87 3.36
CA ALA A 260 15.51 -1.91 2.55
C ALA A 260 16.87 -2.45 2.06
N GLY A 261 17.28 -3.61 2.60
CA GLY A 261 18.56 -4.25 2.31
C GLY A 261 19.74 -3.72 3.12
N ILE A 262 19.50 -2.91 4.14
CA ILE A 262 20.55 -2.34 5.01
C ILE A 262 21.41 -3.43 5.63
N THR A 263 20.79 -4.51 6.10
CA THR A 263 21.51 -5.60 6.79
C THR A 263 22.40 -6.43 5.88
N GLN A 264 22.39 -6.14 4.57
CA GLN A 264 23.25 -6.78 3.56
C GLN A 264 24.40 -5.87 3.08
N GLU A 265 24.48 -4.63 3.58
CA GLU A 265 25.55 -3.69 3.24
C GLU A 265 26.81 -3.91 4.10
N ASP A 266 27.98 -3.57 3.54
CA ASP A 266 29.26 -3.63 4.27
C ASP A 266 29.47 -2.35 5.10
N CYS A 267 29.65 -2.55 6.40
CA CYS A 267 29.87 -1.54 7.43
C CYS A 267 31.31 -1.53 7.99
N GLY A 268 32.29 -1.86 7.16
CA GLY A 268 33.70 -1.77 7.52
C GLY A 268 34.31 -3.12 7.90
N GLY A 269 33.95 -4.17 7.15
CA GLY A 269 34.39 -5.55 7.37
C GLY A 269 33.34 -6.42 8.08
N HIS A 270 32.14 -5.90 8.32
CA HIS A 270 30.98 -6.64 8.82
C HIS A 270 29.70 -6.19 8.11
N MET A 271 28.69 -7.07 8.06
CA MET A 271 27.37 -6.70 7.57
C MET A 271 26.70 -5.73 8.55
N CYS A 272 26.12 -4.64 8.05
CA CYS A 272 25.49 -3.63 8.91
C CYS A 272 24.40 -4.25 9.80
N ASN A 273 24.42 -3.94 11.10
CA ASN A 273 23.49 -4.54 12.05
C ASN A 273 22.08 -3.90 12.00
N ASN A 274 22.03 -2.61 11.71
CA ASN A 274 20.81 -1.80 11.66
C ASN A 274 21.07 -0.49 10.92
N TRP A 275 20.05 0.37 10.84
CA TRP A 275 20.14 1.68 10.22
C TRP A 275 21.22 2.59 10.79
N GLU A 276 21.42 2.60 12.11
CA GLU A 276 22.42 3.46 12.75
C GLU A 276 23.85 3.03 12.38
N ASP A 277 24.11 1.71 12.37
CA ASP A 277 25.37 1.13 11.92
C ASP A 277 25.64 1.47 10.46
N PHE A 278 24.65 1.27 9.58
CA PHE A 278 24.72 1.66 8.16
C PHE A 278 25.07 3.13 7.99
N ARG A 279 24.35 4.03 8.67
CA ARG A 279 24.55 5.46 8.56
C ARG A 279 25.97 5.89 8.90
N LYS A 280 26.57 5.28 9.93
CA LYS A 280 27.90 5.66 10.43
C LYS A 280 29.02 4.96 9.68
N ASN A 281 28.84 3.68 9.37
CA ASN A 281 29.95 2.79 9.04
C ASN A 281 29.92 2.23 7.61
N CYS A 282 28.89 2.49 6.79
CA CYS A 282 28.88 1.95 5.44
C CYS A 282 30.11 2.40 4.64
N VAL A 283 30.66 1.48 3.84
CA VAL A 283 31.87 1.74 3.04
C VAL A 283 31.56 2.17 1.60
N ASN A 284 30.31 2.01 1.15
CA ASN A 284 29.92 2.33 -0.21
C ASN A 284 29.88 3.87 -0.42
N PRO A 285 30.76 4.45 -1.25
CA PRO A 285 30.79 5.88 -1.48
C PRO A 285 29.52 6.40 -2.16
N ASP A 286 28.77 5.56 -2.87
CA ASP A 286 27.52 5.97 -3.53
C ASP A 286 26.43 6.40 -2.55
N TYR A 287 26.48 5.88 -1.32
CA TYR A 287 25.56 6.25 -0.24
C TYR A 287 26.06 7.43 0.58
N ARG A 288 27.31 7.88 0.41
CA ARG A 288 27.87 9.06 1.10
C ARG A 288 27.64 10.34 0.30
N ARG A 289 26.44 10.47 -0.26
CA ARG A 289 26.01 11.58 -1.11
C ARG A 289 24.59 11.99 -0.79
N LYS A 290 24.30 13.30 -0.87
CA LYS A 290 22.96 13.86 -0.72
C LYS A 290 22.76 15.05 -1.65
N PHE A 291 21.51 15.50 -1.79
CA PHE A 291 21.19 16.75 -2.48
C PHE A 291 21.31 17.95 -1.53
N ASP A 292 21.90 19.04 -2.02
CA ASP A 292 21.80 20.35 -1.40
C ASP A 292 20.44 21.00 -1.73
N PRO A 293 20.06 22.14 -1.11
CA PRO A 293 18.79 22.81 -1.40
C PRO A 293 18.63 23.27 -2.87
N SER A 294 19.72 23.35 -3.64
CA SER A 294 19.70 23.67 -5.07
C SER A 294 19.59 22.43 -5.97
N GLY A 295 19.63 21.22 -5.39
CA GLY A 295 19.59 19.95 -6.11
C GLY A 295 20.94 19.46 -6.60
N ARG A 296 22.05 20.09 -6.18
CA ARG A 296 23.38 19.58 -6.51
C ARG A 296 23.74 18.44 -5.57
N ILE A 297 24.33 17.39 -6.14
CA ILE A 297 24.86 16.28 -5.37
C ILE A 297 26.14 16.73 -4.67
N GLN A 298 26.23 16.49 -3.37
CA GLN A 298 27.42 16.75 -2.56
C GLN A 298 27.81 15.51 -1.77
N GLU A 299 29.10 15.38 -1.48
CA GLU A 299 29.60 14.38 -0.53
C GLU A 299 29.00 14.65 0.87
N PHE A 300 28.79 13.57 1.61
CA PHE A 300 28.19 13.60 2.92
C PHE A 300 28.89 12.63 3.86
N THR A 301 29.04 13.05 5.11
CA THR A 301 29.78 12.28 6.13
C THR A 301 29.04 11.00 6.54
N TYR A 302 27.74 10.91 6.29
CA TYR A 302 26.92 9.77 6.63
C TYR A 302 26.40 9.04 5.39
N CYS A 303 26.09 7.77 5.56
CA CYS A 303 25.41 6.98 4.55
C CYS A 303 23.92 7.31 4.53
N VAL A 304 23.40 7.50 3.32
CA VAL A 304 22.04 7.95 3.03
C VAL A 304 21.21 6.75 2.57
N GLU A 305 20.16 6.44 3.33
CA GLU A 305 19.20 5.40 2.97
C GLU A 305 18.40 5.80 1.72
N TYR A 306 17.93 7.05 1.67
CA TYR A 306 17.23 7.60 0.52
C TYR A 306 17.32 9.14 0.52
N ASP A 307 17.47 9.71 -0.66
CA ASP A 307 17.30 11.15 -0.88
C ASP A 307 16.78 11.42 -2.28
N ILE A 308 16.15 12.58 -2.48
CA ILE A 308 15.51 12.95 -3.74
C ILE A 308 15.79 14.41 -4.10
N HIS A 309 15.98 14.66 -5.39
CA HIS A 309 16.20 15.98 -5.93
C HIS A 309 15.03 16.93 -5.55
N PRO A 310 15.27 18.19 -5.16
CA PRO A 310 14.23 19.14 -4.74
C PRO A 310 13.08 19.34 -5.75
N TYR A 311 13.37 19.37 -7.05
CA TYR A 311 12.32 19.38 -8.10
C TYR A 311 11.43 18.15 -8.08
N CYS A 312 12.00 17.01 -7.72
CA CYS A 312 11.28 15.75 -7.59
C CYS A 312 10.66 15.58 -6.19
N SER A 313 10.74 16.57 -5.30
CA SER A 313 10.24 16.44 -3.92
C SER A 313 8.96 17.26 -3.64
N GLN A 314 8.59 18.13 -4.58
CA GLN A 314 7.40 18.99 -4.55
C GLN A 314 6.09 18.19 -4.69
N ALA A 315 4.97 18.82 -4.35
CA ALA A 315 3.65 18.19 -4.37
C ALA A 315 3.21 17.56 -5.70
N GLN A 316 3.79 17.95 -6.85
CA GLN A 316 3.49 17.40 -8.19
C GLN A 316 4.68 16.64 -8.81
N ALA A 317 5.65 16.24 -7.99
CA ALA A 317 6.96 15.74 -8.40
C ALA A 317 6.97 14.73 -9.54
N CYS A 318 6.12 13.70 -9.50
CA CYS A 318 6.17 12.63 -10.51
C CYS A 318 5.59 13.02 -11.86
N PHE A 319 4.99 14.19 -11.95
CA PHE A 319 4.46 14.77 -13.19
C PHE A 319 5.16 16.09 -13.55
N ASP A 320 6.15 16.51 -12.76
CA ASP A 320 6.90 17.74 -13.00
C ASP A 320 7.89 17.55 -14.17
N PRO A 321 7.80 18.32 -15.27
CA PRO A 321 8.71 18.21 -16.39
C PRO A 321 10.19 18.38 -16.00
N GLN A 322 10.49 19.21 -15.00
CA GLN A 322 11.87 19.41 -14.53
C GLN A 322 12.39 18.16 -13.83
N CYS A 323 11.55 17.49 -13.03
CA CYS A 323 11.92 16.20 -12.43
C CYS A 323 12.10 15.11 -13.49
N LEU A 324 11.18 15.02 -14.45
CA LEU A 324 11.21 14.00 -15.50
C LEU A 324 12.39 14.17 -16.48
N ALA A 325 12.88 15.40 -16.66
CA ALA A 325 14.03 15.70 -17.50
C ALA A 325 15.36 15.26 -16.89
N LEU A 326 15.44 15.07 -15.57
CA LEU A 326 16.66 14.61 -14.91
C LEU A 326 16.94 13.13 -15.26
N PRO A 327 18.20 12.72 -15.43
CA PRO A 327 18.59 11.32 -15.42
C PRO A 327 18.17 10.62 -14.11
N SER A 328 17.91 9.31 -14.15
CA SER A 328 17.44 8.55 -12.96
C SER A 328 18.38 8.66 -11.76
N GLU A 329 19.68 8.66 -12.02
CA GLU A 329 20.79 8.76 -11.07
C GLU A 329 20.95 10.16 -10.47
N GLU A 330 20.40 11.19 -11.14
CA GLU A 330 20.36 12.57 -10.64
C GLU A 330 19.03 12.90 -9.94
N ARG A 331 18.02 12.02 -10.04
CA ARG A 331 16.74 12.18 -9.34
C ARG A 331 16.80 11.66 -7.92
N GLU A 332 17.41 10.51 -7.71
CA GLU A 332 17.31 9.75 -6.45
C GLU A 332 18.64 9.11 -6.05
N LEU A 333 18.97 9.24 -4.77
CA LEU A 333 20.19 8.68 -4.16
C LEU A 333 19.82 7.66 -3.07
N GLY A 334 20.82 6.90 -2.62
CA GLY A 334 20.66 5.91 -1.55
C GLY A 334 20.42 4.48 -2.05
N LEU A 335 19.74 3.69 -1.23
CA LEU A 335 19.55 2.25 -1.44
C LEU A 335 18.65 1.96 -2.65
N PRO A 336 18.98 0.94 -3.46
CA PRO A 336 18.18 0.58 -4.64
C PRO A 336 16.71 0.32 -4.33
N PHE A 337 16.40 -0.28 -3.18
CA PHE A 337 15.03 -0.58 -2.77
C PHE A 337 14.13 0.65 -2.76
N TRP A 338 14.65 1.84 -2.45
CA TRP A 338 13.86 3.08 -2.40
C TRP A 338 13.85 3.87 -3.73
N LYS A 339 14.66 3.52 -4.74
CA LYS A 339 14.73 4.27 -6.01
C LYS A 339 13.59 3.97 -6.99
N GLY A 340 13.15 4.97 -7.73
CA GLY A 340 12.03 4.89 -8.66
C GLY A 340 10.71 5.23 -7.98
N ARG A 341 10.68 6.23 -7.09
CA ARG A 341 9.46 6.67 -6.40
C ARG A 341 8.33 7.08 -7.36
N CYS A 342 8.68 7.56 -8.55
CA CYS A 342 7.73 7.94 -9.59
C CYS A 342 7.37 6.83 -10.58
N SER A 343 7.96 5.65 -10.42
CA SER A 343 7.65 4.47 -11.23
C SER A 343 6.56 3.63 -10.56
N PRO A 344 5.36 3.52 -11.17
CA PRO A 344 4.31 2.63 -10.66
C PRO A 344 4.78 1.20 -10.47
N LEU A 345 5.59 0.69 -11.41
CA LEU A 345 6.14 -0.65 -11.34
C LEU A 345 7.05 -0.82 -10.12
N GLN A 346 7.96 0.11 -9.85
CA GLN A 346 8.86 0.03 -8.69
C GLN A 346 8.09 0.12 -7.37
N ASN A 347 7.04 0.94 -7.31
CA ASN A 347 6.20 0.99 -6.11
C ASN A 347 5.37 -0.30 -5.93
N ARG A 348 4.90 -0.93 -7.01
CA ARG A 348 4.27 -2.26 -6.97
C ARG A 348 5.25 -3.33 -6.49
N ILE A 349 6.49 -3.33 -6.99
CA ILE A 349 7.57 -4.22 -6.52
C ILE A 349 7.75 -4.08 -5.00
N ARG A 350 7.89 -2.86 -4.48
CA ARG A 350 7.99 -2.62 -3.02
C ARG A 350 6.79 -3.17 -2.26
N ALA A 351 5.59 -2.99 -2.82
CA ALA A 351 4.36 -3.47 -2.21
C ALA A 351 4.36 -5.00 -2.10
N GLU A 352 4.79 -5.70 -3.14
CA GLU A 352 4.88 -7.18 -3.14
C GLU A 352 5.99 -7.70 -2.24
N VAL A 353 7.15 -7.05 -2.21
CA VAL A 353 8.24 -7.40 -1.27
C VAL A 353 7.77 -7.26 0.18
N LEU A 354 7.07 -6.16 0.50
CA LEU A 354 6.49 -5.96 1.83
C LEU A 354 5.39 -6.99 2.13
N ALA A 355 4.50 -7.27 1.19
CA ALA A 355 3.45 -8.28 1.33
C ALA A 355 4.04 -9.67 1.60
N ASN A 356 5.09 -10.05 0.87
CA ASN A 356 5.85 -11.26 1.10
C ASN A 356 6.53 -11.27 2.48
N GLY A 357 7.05 -10.13 2.94
CA GLY A 357 7.59 -9.97 4.30
C GLY A 357 6.57 -10.26 5.40
N PHE A 358 5.29 -10.02 5.14
CA PHE A 358 4.17 -10.39 6.01
C PHE A 358 3.61 -11.80 5.76
N GLY A 359 4.26 -12.59 4.91
CA GLY A 359 3.85 -13.96 4.59
C GLY A 359 2.56 -14.05 3.77
N ILE A 360 2.21 -13.02 2.99
CA ILE A 360 1.05 -13.08 2.09
C ILE A 360 1.35 -14.05 0.94
N VAL A 361 0.66 -15.19 0.95
CA VAL A 361 0.81 -16.23 -0.07
C VAL A 361 0.39 -15.70 -1.44
N GLY A 362 1.26 -15.82 -2.44
CA GLY A 362 1.05 -15.30 -3.79
C GLY A 362 1.58 -13.89 -4.02
N ALA A 363 2.22 -13.25 -3.03
CA ALA A 363 2.74 -11.89 -3.20
C ALA A 363 3.79 -11.76 -4.31
N ASN A 364 4.64 -12.77 -4.50
CA ASN A 364 5.77 -12.74 -5.43
C ASN A 364 5.59 -13.59 -6.69
N TYR A 365 4.42 -14.19 -6.90
CA TYR A 365 4.13 -14.98 -8.10
C TYR A 365 2.70 -14.82 -8.61
N GLU A 366 1.82 -14.15 -7.86
CA GLU A 366 0.45 -13.88 -8.25
C GLU A 366 0.05 -12.39 -8.06
N HIS A 367 0.98 -11.45 -7.87
CA HIS A 367 0.71 -10.03 -7.57
C HIS A 367 -0.24 -9.79 -6.38
N ARG A 368 -0.31 -10.72 -5.41
CA ARG A 368 -1.25 -10.60 -4.28
C ARG A 368 -0.73 -9.66 -3.19
N SER A 369 -1.46 -8.59 -2.90
CA SER A 369 -1.14 -7.63 -1.85
C SER A 369 -2.03 -7.71 -0.60
N VAL A 370 -3.05 -8.57 -0.62
CA VAL A 370 -4.02 -8.81 0.46
C VAL A 370 -4.01 -10.30 0.81
N ALA A 371 -4.08 -10.64 2.11
CA ALA A 371 -4.08 -12.05 2.51
C ALA A 371 -5.32 -12.81 2.00
N SER A 372 -5.15 -14.10 1.72
CA SER A 372 -6.14 -14.93 1.02
C SER A 372 -7.43 -15.16 1.81
N ASP A 373 -7.32 -15.31 3.13
CA ASP A 373 -8.46 -15.45 4.05
C ASP A 373 -9.36 -14.20 4.04
N MET A 374 -8.76 -13.01 3.91
CA MET A 374 -9.52 -11.78 3.71
C MET A 374 -10.17 -11.72 2.34
N ARG A 375 -9.48 -12.19 1.29
CA ARG A 375 -10.00 -12.15 -0.08
C ARG A 375 -11.28 -12.97 -0.24
N GLU A 376 -11.30 -14.19 0.29
CA GLU A 376 -12.49 -15.07 0.22
C GLU A 376 -13.70 -14.43 0.91
N VAL A 377 -13.51 -13.92 2.13
CA VAL A 377 -14.59 -13.27 2.90
C VAL A 377 -15.06 -11.97 2.24
N GLN A 378 -14.15 -11.23 1.60
CA GLN A 378 -14.50 -10.00 0.89
C GLN A 378 -15.36 -10.24 -0.35
N PHE A 379 -15.22 -11.38 -1.03
CA PHE A 379 -16.04 -11.69 -2.21
C PHE A 379 -17.51 -11.98 -1.87
N ASP A 380 -17.79 -12.45 -0.67
CA ASP A 380 -19.17 -12.68 -0.21
C ASP A 380 -19.86 -11.39 0.27
N THR A 381 -19.08 -10.32 0.51
CA THR A 381 -19.62 -9.07 1.07
C THR A 381 -19.93 -8.05 -0.03
N SER A 382 -21.21 -7.98 -0.39
CA SER A 382 -21.72 -7.11 -1.44
C SER A 382 -21.34 -5.63 -1.29
N CYS A 383 -20.90 -5.04 -2.40
CA CYS A 383 -20.70 -3.62 -2.64
C CYS A 383 -21.96 -2.92 -3.14
N ASP A 384 -22.82 -3.62 -3.90
CA ASP A 384 -24.08 -3.09 -4.43
C ASP A 384 -25.21 -3.23 -3.41
N ARG A 385 -25.33 -2.26 -2.50
CA ARG A 385 -26.40 -2.23 -1.49
C ARG A 385 -27.50 -1.25 -1.85
N PRO A 386 -28.76 -1.55 -1.49
CA PRO A 386 -29.85 -0.57 -1.60
C PRO A 386 -29.44 0.74 -0.92
N GLY A 387 -29.38 1.81 -1.72
CA GLY A 387 -29.05 3.14 -1.21
C GLY A 387 -27.55 3.52 -1.17
N ALA A 388 -26.67 2.60 -1.58
CA ALA A 388 -25.31 2.93 -1.97
C ALA A 388 -25.29 4.18 -2.87
N PRO A 389 -24.26 5.05 -2.76
CA PRO A 389 -24.03 6.10 -3.72
C PRO A 389 -24.11 5.54 -5.14
N THR A 390 -24.52 6.38 -6.08
CA THR A 390 -24.65 5.99 -7.50
C THR A 390 -23.37 5.38 -8.09
N ALA A 391 -22.23 5.52 -7.41
CA ALA A 391 -20.91 5.02 -7.76
C ALA A 391 -20.76 3.48 -7.79
N CYS A 392 -21.71 2.68 -7.27
CA CYS A 392 -21.64 1.20 -7.35
C CYS A 392 -22.73 0.56 -8.23
N ARG A 393 -23.45 1.37 -9.01
CA ARG A 393 -24.50 0.88 -9.91
C ARG A 393 -23.95 0.57 -11.29
N ALA A 394 -23.78 -0.71 -11.56
CA ALA A 394 -23.27 -1.18 -12.84
C ALA A 394 -24.18 -0.75 -14.00
N ASN A 395 -23.61 -0.11 -15.02
CA ASN A 395 -24.28 0.11 -16.30
C ASN A 395 -23.49 -0.60 -17.41
N PRO A 396 -24.00 -1.75 -17.90
CA PRO A 396 -23.30 -2.56 -18.91
C PRO A 396 -23.18 -1.86 -20.27
N THR A 397 -23.95 -0.81 -20.52
CA THR A 397 -23.86 -0.05 -21.79
C THR A 397 -22.58 0.77 -21.86
N VAL A 398 -22.20 1.39 -20.73
CA VAL A 398 -21.03 2.29 -20.64
C VAL A 398 -19.84 1.65 -19.92
N GLY A 399 -19.97 0.40 -19.46
CA GLY A 399 -18.91 -0.33 -18.77
C GLY A 399 -18.67 0.12 -17.33
N GLY A 400 -19.59 0.82 -16.69
CA GLY A 400 -19.42 1.28 -15.31
C GLY A 400 -20.63 2.04 -14.77
N THR A 401 -20.69 2.38 -13.49
CA THR A 401 -19.67 2.11 -12.47
C THR A 401 -19.90 0.77 -11.81
N TYR A 402 -18.89 -0.09 -11.83
CA TYR A 402 -18.83 -1.26 -10.95
C TYR A 402 -18.11 -0.88 -9.65
N CYS A 403 -18.19 -1.72 -8.63
CA CYS A 403 -17.42 -1.61 -7.41
C CYS A 403 -16.68 -2.91 -7.10
N THR A 404 -15.49 -2.80 -6.52
CA THR A 404 -14.68 -3.97 -6.17
C THR A 404 -13.97 -3.73 -4.86
N ARG A 405 -13.74 -4.80 -4.10
CA ARG A 405 -12.91 -4.82 -2.88
C ARG A 405 -11.47 -5.20 -3.14
N TYR A 406 -11.10 -5.46 -4.40
CA TYR A 406 -9.74 -5.84 -4.77
C TYR A 406 -8.68 -4.86 -4.24
N PHE A 407 -9.01 -3.56 -4.22
CA PHE A 407 -8.12 -2.53 -3.70
C PHE A 407 -8.26 -2.41 -2.18
N SER A 408 -7.44 -3.17 -1.46
CA SER A 408 -7.30 -3.09 0.00
C SER A 408 -8.58 -3.39 0.79
N GLY A 409 -9.51 -4.16 0.24
CA GLY A 409 -10.78 -4.52 0.88
C GLY A 409 -11.84 -3.42 0.88
N VAL A 410 -11.50 -2.22 0.40
CA VAL A 410 -12.40 -1.06 0.33
C VAL A 410 -13.25 -1.15 -0.92
N CYS A 411 -14.57 -1.02 -0.74
CA CYS A 411 -15.50 -0.95 -1.86
C CYS A 411 -15.25 0.30 -2.71
N SER A 412 -14.56 0.11 -3.84
CA SER A 412 -14.04 1.19 -4.67
C SER A 412 -14.60 1.09 -6.08
N SER A 413 -14.95 2.23 -6.67
CA SER A 413 -15.48 2.26 -8.02
C SER A 413 -14.42 1.91 -9.06
N CYS A 414 -14.84 1.20 -10.10
CA CYS A 414 -14.04 0.85 -11.25
C CYS A 414 -14.90 0.79 -12.52
N PHE A 415 -14.25 0.70 -13.68
CA PHE A 415 -14.95 0.49 -14.94
C PHE A 415 -14.25 -0.52 -15.85
N ILE A 416 -15.02 -1.09 -16.78
CA ILE A 416 -14.59 -1.98 -17.85
C ILE A 416 -14.37 -1.11 -19.10
N PRO A 417 -13.12 -0.95 -19.58
CA PRO A 417 -12.84 -0.20 -20.80
C PRO A 417 -13.34 -0.95 -22.05
N GLY A 418 -13.48 -0.25 -23.17
CA GLY A 418 -13.78 -0.88 -24.46
C GLY A 418 -15.23 -1.23 -24.75
N THR A 419 -16.16 -0.76 -23.92
CA THR A 419 -17.60 -0.90 -24.17
C THR A 419 -18.06 -0.08 -25.38
N LYS A 420 -19.21 -0.43 -25.95
CA LYS A 420 -19.79 0.29 -27.11
C LYS A 420 -19.93 1.79 -26.86
N GLN A 421 -20.35 2.16 -25.65
CA GLN A 421 -20.31 3.55 -25.19
C GLN A 421 -19.14 3.68 -24.21
N PRO A 422 -18.21 4.61 -24.42
CA PRO A 422 -17.07 4.77 -23.52
C PRO A 422 -17.55 5.32 -22.16
N TYR A 423 -16.93 4.83 -21.09
CA TYR A 423 -17.10 5.41 -19.76
C TYR A 423 -16.55 6.86 -19.74
N PRO A 424 -17.28 7.84 -19.17
CA PRO A 424 -16.95 9.26 -19.33
C PRO A 424 -15.71 9.73 -18.55
N ILE A 425 -15.23 8.96 -17.57
CA ILE A 425 -14.06 9.32 -16.74
C ILE A 425 -12.88 8.42 -17.10
N HIS A 426 -12.08 8.84 -18.08
CA HIS A 426 -10.94 8.05 -18.58
C HIS A 426 -9.83 7.79 -17.55
N THR A 427 -9.78 8.61 -16.49
CA THR A 427 -8.80 8.47 -15.40
C THR A 427 -9.23 7.48 -14.32
N ALA A 428 -10.49 7.03 -14.31
CA ALA A 428 -11.02 6.09 -13.32
C ALA A 428 -10.29 4.74 -13.37
N THR A 429 -10.34 3.95 -12.30
CA THR A 429 -9.59 2.69 -12.23
C THR A 429 -10.26 1.60 -13.07
N TYR A 430 -9.47 0.81 -13.80
CA TYR A 430 -10.00 -0.39 -14.46
C TYR A 430 -10.37 -1.45 -13.44
N CYS A 431 -11.46 -2.16 -13.68
CA CYS A 431 -11.85 -3.28 -12.82
C CYS A 431 -10.89 -4.47 -12.96
N PRO A 432 -10.79 -5.33 -11.93
CA PRO A 432 -10.18 -6.64 -12.10
C PRO A 432 -10.94 -7.48 -13.14
N TYR A 433 -10.26 -8.38 -13.84
CA TYR A 433 -10.85 -9.25 -14.88
C TYR A 433 -12.07 -10.03 -14.37
N TYR A 434 -12.03 -10.46 -13.11
CA TYR A 434 -13.09 -11.25 -12.48
C TYR A 434 -14.28 -10.41 -11.96
N VAL A 435 -14.34 -9.09 -12.19
CA VAL A 435 -15.40 -8.25 -11.60
C VAL A 435 -16.81 -8.75 -11.94
N LEU A 436 -17.03 -9.30 -13.13
CA LEU A 436 -18.35 -9.82 -13.53
C LEU A 436 -18.69 -11.17 -12.88
N SER A 437 -17.72 -11.87 -12.29
CA SER A 437 -17.96 -13.15 -11.60
C SER A 437 -18.23 -12.99 -10.11
N VAL A 438 -18.09 -11.79 -9.54
CA VAL A 438 -18.43 -11.56 -8.12
C VAL A 438 -19.95 -11.61 -7.92
N PRO A 439 -20.44 -12.00 -6.73
CA PRO A 439 -21.88 -12.15 -6.46
C PRO A 439 -22.74 -10.94 -6.83
N ASP A 440 -22.19 -9.73 -6.69
CA ASP A 440 -22.89 -8.47 -7.00
C ASP A 440 -23.29 -8.34 -8.48
N TYR A 441 -22.51 -8.92 -9.38
CA TYR A 441 -22.62 -8.67 -10.82
C TYR A 441 -22.85 -9.93 -11.66
N SER A 442 -22.69 -11.11 -11.05
CA SER A 442 -22.84 -12.41 -11.74
C SER A 442 -24.24 -12.64 -12.32
N SER A 443 -25.27 -11.97 -11.78
CA SER A 443 -26.64 -12.03 -12.27
C SER A 443 -27.03 -10.88 -13.22
N LEU A 444 -26.15 -9.88 -13.40
CA LEU A 444 -26.43 -8.73 -14.24
C LEU A 444 -26.13 -9.02 -15.71
N GLN A 445 -26.73 -8.22 -16.59
CA GLN A 445 -26.38 -8.24 -18.01
C GLN A 445 -24.90 -7.88 -18.19
N THR A 446 -24.17 -8.68 -18.97
CA THR A 446 -22.78 -8.41 -19.30
C THR A 446 -22.63 -7.15 -20.15
N PRO A 447 -21.50 -6.43 -20.05
CA PRO A 447 -21.26 -5.24 -20.85
C PRO A 447 -21.25 -5.57 -22.34
N THR A 448 -21.76 -4.65 -23.15
CA THR A 448 -21.70 -4.82 -24.61
C THR A 448 -20.40 -4.23 -25.15
N CYS A 449 -19.48 -5.09 -25.58
CA CYS A 449 -18.18 -4.68 -26.09
C CYS A 449 -18.24 -4.00 -27.46
N LYS A 450 -17.35 -3.02 -27.68
CA LYS A 450 -17.19 -2.32 -28.97
C LYS A 450 -16.73 -3.27 -30.07
N SER A 451 -15.83 -4.19 -29.73
CA SER A 451 -15.35 -5.25 -30.60
C SER A 451 -14.99 -6.49 -29.76
N LYS A 452 -14.61 -7.57 -30.44
CA LYS A 452 -14.06 -8.79 -29.83
C LYS A 452 -12.53 -8.82 -29.83
N LYS A 453 -11.87 -7.73 -30.20
CA LYS A 453 -10.41 -7.65 -30.18
C LYS A 453 -9.91 -7.53 -28.74
N PRO A 454 -8.98 -8.39 -28.29
CA PRO A 454 -8.37 -8.26 -26.97
C PRO A 454 -7.76 -6.88 -26.69
N SER A 455 -7.21 -6.19 -27.69
CA SER A 455 -6.67 -4.82 -27.56
C SER A 455 -7.73 -3.74 -27.30
N ASP A 456 -9.01 -4.01 -27.59
CA ASP A 456 -10.13 -3.16 -27.14
C ASP A 456 -10.55 -3.51 -25.69
N LEU A 457 -9.92 -4.48 -25.02
CA LEU A 457 -10.01 -4.85 -23.60
C LEU A 457 -11.34 -5.42 -23.08
N CYS A 458 -12.50 -4.92 -23.52
CA CYS A 458 -13.81 -5.30 -22.95
C CYS A 458 -14.08 -6.81 -23.00
N CYS A 459 -13.76 -7.45 -24.13
CA CYS A 459 -14.04 -8.88 -24.33
C CYS A 459 -13.27 -9.77 -23.34
N LEU A 460 -12.16 -9.28 -22.75
CA LEU A 460 -11.37 -10.02 -21.77
C LEU A 460 -12.16 -10.23 -20.47
N TYR A 461 -13.06 -9.31 -20.13
CA TYR A 461 -13.93 -9.41 -18.96
C TYR A 461 -15.12 -10.34 -19.22
N VAL A 462 -15.63 -10.34 -20.46
CA VAL A 462 -16.78 -11.16 -20.86
C VAL A 462 -16.37 -12.60 -21.18
N GLY A 463 -15.11 -12.81 -21.58
CA GLY A 463 -14.58 -14.10 -21.99
C GLY A 463 -14.97 -14.49 -23.42
N ASP A 464 -15.19 -13.52 -24.31
CA ASP A 464 -15.68 -13.75 -25.69
C ASP A 464 -14.78 -13.17 -26.80
N CYS A 465 -13.51 -12.91 -26.48
CA CYS A 465 -12.53 -12.37 -27.43
C CYS A 465 -12.22 -13.30 -28.61
N ASP A 466 -11.85 -12.70 -29.73
CA ASP A 466 -11.24 -13.40 -30.87
C ASP A 466 -9.75 -13.65 -30.59
N GLY A 467 -9.23 -14.82 -30.99
CA GLY A 467 -7.82 -15.20 -30.83
C GLY A 467 -7.63 -16.53 -30.09
N GLU A 468 -6.38 -16.94 -29.94
CA GLU A 468 -5.99 -18.18 -29.24
C GLU A 468 -5.30 -17.86 -27.91
N THR A 469 -5.70 -18.53 -26.84
CA THR A 469 -5.12 -18.36 -25.48
C THR A 469 -3.91 -19.26 -25.22
N ASP A 470 -3.55 -20.10 -26.19
CA ASP A 470 -2.34 -20.90 -26.16
C ASP A 470 -1.13 -20.03 -26.56
N PRO A 471 -0.15 -19.83 -25.65
CA PRO A 471 0.99 -18.95 -25.92
C PRO A 471 1.84 -19.39 -27.11
N ASP A 472 1.81 -20.67 -27.51
CA ASP A 472 2.57 -21.19 -28.66
C ASP A 472 1.95 -20.84 -30.01
N VAL A 473 0.68 -20.42 -30.04
CA VAL A 473 -0.03 -20.04 -31.30
C VAL A 473 -0.73 -18.68 -31.28
N ALA A 474 -0.85 -18.03 -30.12
CA ALA A 474 -1.42 -16.69 -30.01
C ALA A 474 -0.72 -15.70 -30.96
N THR A 475 -1.41 -14.67 -31.45
CA THR A 475 -0.80 -13.71 -32.37
C THR A 475 0.33 -12.91 -31.69
N MET A 476 1.37 -12.52 -32.43
CA MET A 476 2.48 -11.70 -31.92
C MET A 476 2.23 -10.21 -32.13
N ASP A 477 1.01 -9.80 -31.80
CA ASP A 477 0.55 -8.42 -31.81
C ASP A 477 -0.06 -8.06 -30.44
N LEU A 478 -0.64 -6.86 -30.35
CA LEU A 478 -1.23 -6.39 -29.10
C LEU A 478 -2.44 -7.22 -28.68
N ASP A 479 -3.16 -7.84 -29.63
CA ASP A 479 -4.31 -8.70 -29.34
C ASP A 479 -3.84 -9.98 -28.64
N GLY A 480 -2.80 -10.65 -29.15
CA GLY A 480 -2.25 -11.84 -28.50
C GLY A 480 -1.61 -11.53 -27.14
N PHE A 481 -0.91 -10.39 -27.01
CA PHE A 481 -0.37 -9.97 -25.71
C PHE A 481 -1.47 -9.82 -24.64
N PHE A 482 -2.54 -9.09 -24.95
CA PHE A 482 -3.62 -8.85 -23.98
C PHE A 482 -4.40 -10.13 -23.66
N LEU A 483 -4.52 -11.05 -24.62
CA LEU A 483 -5.16 -12.34 -24.39
C LEU A 483 -4.34 -13.21 -23.43
N ILE A 484 -3.03 -13.34 -23.66
CA ILE A 484 -2.15 -14.14 -22.78
C ILE A 484 -1.96 -13.49 -21.41
N SER A 485 -1.73 -12.17 -21.33
CA SER A 485 -1.57 -11.48 -20.04
C SER A 485 -2.84 -11.53 -19.18
N SER A 486 -4.03 -11.58 -19.78
CA SER A 486 -5.29 -11.75 -19.04
C SER A 486 -5.42 -13.09 -18.31
N LEU A 487 -4.62 -14.09 -18.67
CA LEU A 487 -4.57 -15.38 -18.00
C LEU A 487 -3.90 -15.30 -16.62
N MET A 488 -3.21 -14.18 -16.32
CA MET A 488 -2.48 -13.96 -15.07
C MET A 488 -1.49 -15.09 -14.78
N ASP A 489 -0.78 -15.52 -15.82
CA ASP A 489 0.11 -16.68 -15.80
C ASP A 489 1.47 -16.29 -16.38
N THR A 490 2.45 -16.17 -15.48
CA THR A 490 3.83 -15.79 -15.82
C THR A 490 4.48 -16.75 -16.80
N GLU A 491 4.23 -18.06 -16.68
CA GLU A 491 4.85 -19.07 -17.54
C GLU A 491 4.31 -18.93 -18.97
N LYS A 492 3.00 -18.76 -19.13
CA LYS A 492 2.41 -18.54 -20.46
C LYS A 492 2.85 -17.22 -21.08
N LEU A 493 2.93 -16.14 -20.30
CA LEU A 493 3.37 -14.86 -20.83
C LEU A 493 4.86 -14.88 -21.19
N ASP A 494 5.69 -15.59 -20.41
CA ASP A 494 7.10 -15.81 -20.71
C ASP A 494 7.29 -16.55 -22.05
N ILE A 495 6.54 -17.63 -22.29
CA ILE A 495 6.54 -18.34 -23.59
C ILE A 495 6.20 -17.38 -24.73
N TRP A 496 5.13 -16.59 -24.59
CA TRP A 496 4.72 -15.65 -25.63
C TRP A 496 5.77 -14.55 -25.88
N VAL A 497 6.40 -14.02 -24.83
CA VAL A 497 7.44 -12.98 -24.89
C VAL A 497 8.70 -13.52 -25.58
N ASN A 498 9.15 -14.73 -25.24
CA ASN A 498 10.30 -15.35 -25.89
C ASN A 498 10.06 -15.54 -27.39
N ARG A 499 8.89 -16.04 -27.78
CA ARG A 499 8.54 -16.17 -29.20
C ARG A 499 8.46 -14.81 -29.90
N TYR A 500 7.91 -13.79 -29.25
CA TYR A 500 7.91 -12.43 -29.78
C TYR A 500 9.34 -11.91 -30.03
N ILE A 501 10.26 -12.12 -29.09
CA ILE A 501 11.67 -11.73 -29.22
C ILE A 501 12.34 -12.45 -30.41
N GLU A 502 12.15 -13.76 -30.52
CA GLU A 502 12.78 -14.56 -31.57
C GLU A 502 12.22 -14.22 -32.96
N GLU A 503 10.90 -14.20 -33.11
CA GLU A 503 10.26 -14.10 -34.42
C GLU A 503 10.03 -12.65 -34.89
N LYS A 504 9.76 -11.71 -33.97
CA LYS A 504 9.53 -10.29 -34.33
C LYS A 504 10.79 -9.45 -34.25
N LEU A 505 11.61 -9.66 -33.22
CA LEU A 505 12.84 -8.87 -33.06
C LEU A 505 14.04 -9.53 -33.73
N GLY A 506 13.99 -10.83 -34.02
CA GLY A 506 15.12 -11.57 -34.61
C GLY A 506 16.34 -11.60 -33.69
N ARG A 507 16.11 -11.59 -32.36
CA ARG A 507 17.14 -11.55 -31.33
C ARG A 507 17.08 -12.79 -30.45
N GLN A 508 18.17 -13.06 -29.76
CA GLN A 508 18.26 -14.14 -28.78
C GLN A 508 18.29 -13.56 -27.38
N VAL A 509 17.62 -14.23 -26.46
CA VAL A 509 17.67 -13.94 -25.03
C VAL A 509 19.05 -14.33 -24.49
N VAL A 510 19.70 -13.41 -23.78
CA VAL A 510 20.98 -13.68 -23.09
C VAL A 510 20.79 -13.86 -21.59
N ASP A 511 19.65 -13.45 -21.05
CA ASP A 511 19.29 -13.56 -19.64
C ASP A 511 17.81 -13.99 -19.51
N GLU A 512 17.57 -15.30 -19.55
CA GLU A 512 16.23 -15.90 -19.48
C GLU A 512 15.52 -15.57 -18.17
N GLU A 513 16.25 -15.49 -17.06
CA GLU A 513 15.68 -15.18 -15.75
C GLU A 513 15.10 -13.75 -15.75
N LYS A 514 15.80 -12.78 -16.34
CA LYS A 514 15.32 -11.39 -16.43
C LYS A 514 14.18 -11.21 -17.43
N VAL A 515 14.12 -11.98 -18.51
CA VAL A 515 12.97 -11.99 -19.41
C VAL A 515 11.75 -12.57 -18.71
N ARG A 516 11.91 -13.66 -17.96
CA ARG A 516 10.83 -14.26 -17.16
C ARG A 516 10.34 -13.32 -16.05
N ASP A 517 11.25 -12.65 -15.34
CA ASP A 517 10.90 -11.61 -14.37
C ASP A 517 10.14 -10.46 -15.04
N SER A 518 10.57 -10.05 -16.24
CA SER A 518 9.81 -9.07 -17.03
C SER A 518 8.41 -9.56 -17.37
N ALA A 519 8.26 -10.83 -17.77
CA ALA A 519 6.95 -11.44 -18.04
C ALA A 519 6.03 -11.40 -16.81
N TYR A 520 6.55 -11.65 -15.60
CA TYR A 520 5.78 -11.48 -14.36
C TYR A 520 5.19 -10.06 -14.28
N TRP A 521 6.04 -9.04 -14.43
CA TRP A 521 5.59 -7.65 -14.31
C TRP A 521 4.73 -7.13 -15.48
N LEU A 522 4.58 -7.88 -16.57
CA LEU A 522 3.81 -7.50 -17.75
C LEU A 522 2.32 -7.86 -17.66
N TRP A 523 1.91 -8.64 -16.66
CA TRP A 523 0.49 -8.88 -16.37
C TRP A 523 0.08 -8.24 -15.03
N ASP A 524 -1.22 -8.23 -14.77
CA ASP A 524 -1.83 -7.82 -13.50
C ASP A 524 -3.26 -8.43 -13.42
N HIS A 525 -3.95 -8.26 -12.30
CA HIS A 525 -5.35 -8.65 -12.14
C HIS A 525 -6.34 -7.82 -12.96
N LYS A 526 -5.86 -6.80 -13.67
CA LYS A 526 -6.59 -5.93 -14.59
C LYS A 526 -5.68 -5.57 -15.79
N PRO A 527 -6.23 -5.09 -16.90
CA PRO A 527 -5.42 -4.64 -18.02
C PRO A 527 -4.46 -3.50 -17.63
N GLN A 528 -3.22 -3.58 -18.13
CA GLN A 528 -2.28 -2.47 -18.02
C GLN A 528 -2.73 -1.30 -18.90
N ARG A 529 -2.77 -0.09 -18.32
CA ARG A 529 -3.12 1.12 -19.04
C ARG A 529 -1.96 1.56 -19.93
N ASP A 530 -2.28 2.05 -21.12
CA ASP A 530 -1.31 2.64 -22.08
C ASP A 530 -0.18 1.69 -22.52
N PHE A 531 -0.36 0.38 -22.35
CA PHE A 531 0.65 -0.60 -22.77
C PHE A 531 0.76 -0.67 -24.30
N THR A 532 1.99 -0.80 -24.79
CA THR A 532 2.32 -0.97 -26.20
C THR A 532 3.42 -2.02 -26.40
N LEU A 533 3.55 -2.57 -27.61
CA LEU A 533 4.67 -3.46 -27.93
C LEU A 533 6.03 -2.75 -27.88
N GLU A 534 6.09 -1.45 -28.12
CA GLU A 534 7.32 -0.66 -27.89
C GLU A 534 7.72 -0.64 -26.40
N THR A 535 6.72 -0.60 -25.50
CA THR A 535 6.96 -0.72 -24.06
C THR A 535 7.58 -2.08 -23.72
N LEU A 536 7.04 -3.16 -24.30
CA LEU A 536 7.63 -4.50 -24.18
C LEU A 536 9.07 -4.53 -24.67
N GLU A 537 9.32 -4.07 -25.90
CA GLU A 537 10.64 -4.05 -26.52
C GLU A 537 11.67 -3.32 -25.65
N LYS A 538 11.28 -2.18 -25.08
CA LYS A 538 12.13 -1.41 -24.17
C LYS A 538 12.46 -2.17 -22.89
N ILE A 539 11.49 -2.90 -22.32
CA ILE A 539 11.67 -3.70 -21.11
C ILE A 539 12.64 -4.85 -21.36
N VAL A 540 12.48 -5.59 -22.47
CA VAL A 540 13.27 -6.81 -22.72
C VAL A 540 14.64 -6.55 -23.35
N THR A 541 14.80 -5.46 -24.11
CA THR A 541 16.04 -5.14 -24.86
C THR A 541 17.36 -5.26 -24.08
N PRO A 542 17.44 -4.83 -22.80
CA PRO A 542 18.66 -5.00 -22.00
C PRO A 542 19.10 -6.45 -21.80
N PHE A 543 18.19 -7.42 -22.00
CA PHE A 543 18.40 -8.85 -21.76
C PHE A 543 18.58 -9.65 -23.05
N LEU A 544 18.77 -8.95 -24.18
CA LEU A 544 18.90 -9.54 -25.50
C LEU A 544 20.31 -9.33 -26.07
N ASN A 545 20.76 -10.25 -26.93
CA ASN A 545 22.03 -10.09 -27.64
C ASN A 545 22.03 -8.79 -28.49
N PRO A 546 23.19 -8.12 -28.69
CA PRO A 546 23.25 -6.94 -29.53
C PRO A 546 22.74 -7.27 -30.94
N THR A 547 22.02 -6.34 -31.56
CA THR A 547 21.61 -6.49 -32.96
C THR A 547 22.86 -6.68 -33.80
N THR A 548 23.08 -7.90 -34.29
CA THR A 548 24.20 -8.19 -35.18
C THR A 548 23.84 -7.52 -36.50
N THR A 549 24.27 -6.27 -36.66
CA THR A 549 24.17 -5.61 -37.96
C THR A 549 25.14 -6.38 -38.84
N ILE A 550 24.62 -7.30 -39.63
CA ILE A 550 25.39 -7.91 -40.70
C ILE A 550 25.69 -6.76 -41.65
N VAL A 551 26.82 -6.10 -41.44
CA VAL A 551 27.38 -5.18 -42.42
C VAL A 551 27.73 -6.07 -43.59
N THR A 552 26.81 -6.16 -44.55
CA THR A 552 27.08 -6.74 -45.85
C THR A 552 28.13 -5.85 -46.48
N THR A 553 29.39 -6.15 -46.15
CA THR A 553 30.54 -5.50 -46.76
C THR A 553 30.52 -6.01 -48.18
N SER A 554 29.89 -5.25 -49.07
CA SER A 554 30.05 -5.43 -50.50
C SER A 554 31.54 -5.32 -50.77
N THR A 555 32.21 -6.46 -50.90
CA THR A 555 33.59 -6.53 -51.37
C THR A 555 33.59 -6.05 -52.81
N GLN A 556 33.65 -4.73 -53.00
CA GLN A 556 34.15 -4.17 -54.23
C GLN A 556 35.63 -4.55 -54.27
N TYR A 557 35.96 -5.46 -55.17
CA TYR A 557 37.30 -5.99 -55.40
C TYR A 557 38.25 -4.84 -55.74
N VAL A 558 39.03 -4.38 -54.76
CA VAL A 558 40.14 -3.45 -54.97
C VAL A 558 41.43 -4.29 -54.94
N PRO A 559 42.24 -4.32 -56.01
CA PRO A 559 43.47 -5.10 -56.05
C PRO A 559 44.47 -4.57 -55.00
N TYR A 560 44.88 -5.45 -54.10
CA TYR A 560 45.78 -5.19 -52.98
C TYR A 560 47.23 -5.08 -53.48
N HIS A 561 47.90 -3.98 -53.13
CA HIS A 561 49.34 -3.78 -53.24
C HIS A 561 49.98 -3.99 -51.86
N ASP A 562 50.96 -4.89 -51.79
CA ASP A 562 51.72 -5.21 -50.59
C ASP A 562 52.52 -4.00 -50.07
N ASN A 563 52.34 -3.67 -48.78
CA ASN A 563 53.40 -3.12 -47.94
C ASN A 563 53.09 -3.39 -46.45
N PRO A 564 53.99 -4.03 -45.69
CA PRO A 564 53.75 -4.34 -44.29
C PRO A 564 54.06 -3.13 -43.39
N VAL A 565 53.10 -2.74 -42.56
CA VAL A 565 53.31 -1.82 -41.43
C VAL A 565 53.07 -2.58 -40.13
N ILE A 566 54.07 -2.56 -39.27
CA ILE A 566 54.10 -3.15 -37.93
C ILE A 566 53.55 -2.12 -36.94
N VAL A 567 52.54 -2.47 -36.13
CA VAL A 567 52.09 -1.69 -34.96
C VAL A 567 51.82 -2.65 -33.79
N PRO A 568 52.16 -2.30 -32.53
CA PRO A 568 52.28 -3.24 -31.43
C PRO A 568 50.94 -3.56 -30.74
N ALA A 569 50.93 -4.73 -30.09
CA ALA A 569 49.83 -5.23 -29.27
C ALA A 569 49.76 -4.51 -27.92
N ASP A 570 48.57 -4.04 -27.54
CA ASP A 570 48.23 -3.73 -26.16
C ASP A 570 47.10 -4.66 -25.69
N SER A 571 47.38 -5.31 -24.56
CA SER A 571 46.56 -6.28 -23.85
C SER A 571 46.00 -5.66 -22.58
N ASN A 572 44.67 -5.63 -22.43
CA ASN A 572 44.01 -5.83 -21.12
C ASN A 572 42.49 -5.90 -21.21
N PRO A 573 41.88 -7.06 -20.93
CA PRO A 573 40.54 -7.14 -20.36
C PRO A 573 40.60 -7.85 -18.99
N GLY A 574 39.96 -7.30 -17.96
CA GLY A 574 39.77 -8.05 -16.72
C GLY A 574 39.10 -7.25 -15.61
N HIS A 575 37.86 -7.67 -15.27
CA HIS A 575 37.41 -8.08 -13.93
C HIS A 575 35.92 -7.71 -13.69
N SER A 576 35.00 -8.67 -13.89
CA SER A 576 33.68 -8.68 -13.21
C SER A 576 32.94 -10.03 -13.41
N THR A 577 33.46 -11.12 -12.85
CA THR A 577 32.74 -12.43 -12.84
C THR A 577 33.03 -13.32 -11.62
N PHE A 578 33.77 -12.85 -10.61
CA PHE A 578 34.26 -13.74 -9.53
C PHE A 578 33.35 -13.90 -8.29
N PHE A 579 32.17 -13.26 -8.23
CA PHE A 579 31.37 -13.23 -6.99
C PHE A 579 30.29 -14.33 -6.85
N TYR A 580 29.84 -14.98 -7.93
CA TYR A 580 28.68 -15.89 -7.83
C TYR A 580 29.04 -17.37 -7.57
N VAL A 581 30.27 -17.81 -7.81
CA VAL A 581 30.66 -19.22 -7.64
C VAL A 581 30.85 -19.62 -6.16
N PHE A 582 31.06 -18.66 -5.26
CA PHE A 582 31.31 -18.95 -3.84
C PHE A 582 30.04 -19.25 -3.02
N ILE A 583 28.89 -18.71 -3.41
CA ILE A 583 27.63 -18.89 -2.67
C ILE A 583 27.06 -20.31 -2.84
N VAL A 584 27.25 -20.92 -4.02
CA VAL A 584 26.74 -22.27 -4.30
C VAL A 584 27.54 -23.36 -3.56
N PHE A 585 28.86 -23.16 -3.34
CA PHE A 585 29.69 -24.14 -2.63
C PHE A 585 29.52 -24.10 -1.10
N VAL A 586 29.21 -22.95 -0.52
CA VAL A 586 28.98 -22.83 0.94
C VAL A 586 27.64 -23.45 1.35
N LEU A 587 26.61 -23.37 0.50
CA LEU A 587 25.30 -23.95 0.79
C LEU A 587 25.26 -25.48 0.69
N ILE A 588 26.12 -26.10 -0.11
CA ILE A 588 26.22 -27.58 -0.20
C ILE A 588 27.05 -28.16 0.97
N ALA A 589 27.99 -27.41 1.54
CA ALA A 589 28.80 -27.87 2.67
C ALA A 589 28.13 -27.67 4.06
N ALA A 590 27.21 -26.72 4.19
CA ALA A 590 26.56 -26.40 5.47
C ALA A 590 25.27 -27.20 5.76
N GLY A 591 24.69 -27.89 4.77
CA GLY A 591 23.40 -28.59 4.89
C GLY A 591 23.41 -29.92 5.68
N GLY A 592 24.51 -30.28 6.35
CA GLY A 592 24.71 -31.64 6.87
C GLY A 592 24.79 -31.84 8.39
N GLY A 593 24.73 -30.81 9.25
CA GLY A 593 25.21 -31.06 10.62
C GLY A 593 24.89 -30.07 11.74
N ILE A 594 23.71 -29.45 11.79
CA ILE A 594 23.29 -28.69 12.98
C ILE A 594 21.84 -29.01 13.35
N TRP A 595 21.60 -30.29 13.67
CA TRP A 595 20.55 -30.68 14.60
C TRP A 595 21.28 -31.04 15.89
N HIS A 596 20.90 -30.42 17.01
CA HIS A 596 21.29 -30.81 18.37
C HIS A 596 22.42 -30.05 19.08
N HIS A 597 22.34 -28.72 19.19
CA HIS A 597 22.74 -28.04 20.43
C HIS A 597 22.26 -26.59 20.44
N PHE A 598 21.33 -26.21 21.33
CA PHE A 598 21.35 -24.97 22.11
C PHE A 598 20.08 -24.90 22.98
N SER A 599 20.22 -25.38 24.22
CA SER A 599 19.32 -25.07 25.31
C SER A 599 20.15 -24.46 26.43
N LYS A 600 19.68 -23.32 26.93
CA LYS A 600 20.14 -22.55 28.11
C LYS A 600 21.34 -21.63 27.87
N ASN A 601 21.05 -20.33 27.81
CA ASN A 601 21.81 -19.33 28.56
C ASN A 601 20.93 -18.15 28.98
N LYS A 602 21.08 -17.77 30.25
CA LYS A 602 20.37 -16.66 30.92
C LYS A 602 20.88 -15.32 30.39
N LYS A 603 19.97 -14.37 30.14
CA LYS A 603 20.30 -12.96 29.83
C LYS A 603 20.67 -12.21 31.12
N PRO A 604 21.72 -11.36 31.13
CA PRO A 604 21.88 -10.32 32.13
C PRO A 604 20.95 -9.14 31.82
N ALA A 605 20.45 -8.49 32.87
CA ALA A 605 19.66 -7.27 32.78
C ALA A 605 20.53 -6.11 32.30
N VAL A 606 20.14 -5.48 31.20
CA VAL A 606 20.70 -4.22 30.69
C VAL A 606 19.74 -3.11 31.06
N ALA A 607 20.27 -2.02 31.64
CA ALA A 607 19.49 -0.85 32.01
C ALA A 607 18.89 -0.17 30.76
N SER A 608 17.62 0.23 30.86
CA SER A 608 16.88 0.89 29.78
C SER A 608 17.42 2.31 29.55
N PRO A 609 17.73 2.71 28.30
CA PRO A 609 18.02 4.11 27.99
C PRO A 609 16.74 4.96 28.06
N GLU A 610 16.90 6.23 28.44
CA GLU A 610 15.84 7.25 28.49
C GLU A 610 15.18 7.44 27.10
N PRO A 611 13.85 7.67 27.04
CA PRO A 611 13.17 7.97 25.80
C PRO A 611 13.58 9.36 25.27
N ALA A 612 13.93 9.42 23.99
CA ALA A 612 14.17 10.67 23.27
C ALA A 612 12.83 11.42 23.08
N THR A 613 12.65 12.49 23.83
CA THR A 613 11.55 13.46 23.70
C THR A 613 11.85 14.43 22.56
N GLY A 614 11.48 14.08 21.33
CA GLY A 614 11.53 14.97 20.17
C GLY A 614 10.13 15.47 19.81
N VAL A 615 9.84 16.72 20.15
CA VAL A 615 8.64 17.48 19.72
C VAL A 615 8.79 17.89 18.25
N VAL A 616 7.66 18.08 17.53
CA VAL A 616 7.37 19.20 16.58
C VAL A 616 6.48 18.81 15.37
N GLU A 617 5.46 19.65 15.17
CA GLU A 617 4.57 19.94 14.03
C GLU A 617 4.51 18.97 12.82
N MET A 618 3.34 18.33 12.66
CA MET A 618 2.84 17.92 11.34
C MET A 618 2.46 19.16 10.53
N ASN A 619 3.23 19.50 9.50
CA ASN A 619 2.91 20.58 8.58
C ASN A 619 1.72 20.16 7.70
N THR A 620 0.50 20.53 8.08
CA THR A 620 -0.78 20.23 7.41
C THR A 620 -1.05 21.09 6.16
N ARG A 621 -0.01 21.49 5.42
CA ARG A 621 -0.20 22.29 4.19
C ARG A 621 -0.48 21.45 2.95
N TYR A 622 -1.46 20.53 2.97
CA TYR A 622 -2.13 20.08 1.75
C TYR A 622 -3.54 19.56 2.10
N SER A 623 -4.49 20.48 2.23
CA SER A 623 -5.92 20.19 2.08
C SER A 623 -6.44 20.93 0.86
N THR A 624 -7.14 20.19 -0.01
CA THR A 624 -7.72 20.48 -1.35
C THR A 624 -6.85 20.14 -2.54
#